data_AF-A0A943KYY0-F1
#
_entry.id   AF-A0A943KYY0-F1
#
_cell.length_a   1.000
_cell.length_b   1.000
_cell.length_c   1.000
_cell.angle_alpha   90.00
_cell.angle_beta   90.00
_cell.angle_gamma   90.00
#
_symmetry.space_group_name_H-M   'P 1'
#
loop_
_entity.id
_entity.type
_entity.pdbx_description
1 polymer ?
#
loop_
_entity_poly.entity_id
_entity_poly.type
_entity_poly.pdbx_seq_one_letter_code
_entity_poly.pdbx_strand_id
1 'polypeptide(L)'
;MSSIKDITLSEFANLSYIDLPLSLDEDLKKGVKITLKDLADSKIDYYLDREKSGEISYQEQDILNVLKKCQSGEYKDYIIKKYENGNNKSGFVGYAIETKPGELIITSRGSEVPGESADKGWEDWIDNVQISTKYETDQQKAAKDFLNEVGL
;
A
#
# COMPACT_ATOMS: atom_id res chain seq x y z
N MET A 1 7.21 -24.94 -4.94
CA MET A 1 8.04 -23.83 -5.44
C MET A 1 7.19 -22.59 -5.37
N SER A 2 7.42 -21.73 -4.36
CA SER A 2 6.69 -20.47 -4.25
C SER A 2 7.25 -19.51 -5.30
N SER A 3 6.40 -19.03 -6.20
CA SER A 3 6.78 -18.08 -7.25
C SER A 3 7.23 -16.77 -6.60
N ILE A 4 8.40 -16.26 -7.01
CA ILE A 4 8.98 -14.97 -6.57
C ILE A 4 7.99 -13.79 -6.67
N LYS A 5 6.92 -13.92 -7.47
CA LYS A 5 5.88 -12.90 -7.66
C LYS A 5 4.87 -12.78 -6.52
N ASP A 6 4.59 -13.84 -5.77
CA ASP A 6 3.52 -13.82 -4.76
C ASP A 6 3.98 -13.15 -3.44
N ILE A 7 5.26 -13.30 -3.11
CA ILE A 7 5.85 -12.72 -1.88
C ILE A 7 6.02 -11.21 -2.04
N THR A 8 6.48 -10.73 -3.20
CA THR A 8 6.70 -9.30 -3.44
C THR A 8 5.38 -8.51 -3.43
N LEU A 9 4.32 -9.02 -4.04
CA LEU A 9 3.01 -8.35 -4.02
C LEU A 9 2.43 -8.25 -2.61
N SER A 10 2.58 -9.30 -1.80
CA SER A 10 2.16 -9.27 -0.38
C SER A 10 2.94 -8.23 0.42
N GLU A 11 4.21 -7.99 0.10
CA GLU A 11 5.04 -6.99 0.79
C GLU A 11 4.62 -5.56 0.42
N PHE A 12 4.27 -5.30 -0.84
CA PHE A 12 3.75 -3.99 -1.24
C PHE A 12 2.33 -3.73 -0.71
N ALA A 13 1.53 -4.75 -0.41
CA ALA A 13 0.24 -4.59 0.27
C ALA A 13 0.40 -3.88 1.62
N ASN A 14 1.47 -4.19 2.36
CA ASN A 14 1.74 -3.57 3.67
C ASN A 14 1.99 -2.06 3.56
N LEU A 15 2.54 -1.55 2.45
CA LEU A 15 2.72 -0.11 2.27
C LEU A 15 1.40 0.65 2.25
N SER A 16 0.32 0.03 1.75
CA SER A 16 -1.00 0.66 1.73
C SER A 16 -1.53 0.91 3.13
N TYR A 17 -1.09 0.17 4.15
CA TYR A 17 -1.43 0.39 5.57
C TYR A 17 -0.63 1.53 6.24
N ILE A 18 0.26 2.18 5.50
CA ILE A 18 1.06 3.31 5.97
C ILE A 18 0.56 4.56 5.26
N ASP A 19 0.09 5.55 6.02
CA ASP A 19 -0.28 6.83 5.43
C ASP A 19 0.97 7.63 5.08
N LEU A 20 1.04 8.15 3.84
CA LEU A 20 2.08 9.06 3.41
C LEU A 20 2.03 10.33 4.30
N PRO A 21 3.14 10.72 4.96
CA PRO A 21 3.17 11.96 5.73
C PRO A 21 2.73 13.15 4.88
N LEU A 22 2.01 14.09 5.51
CA LEU A 22 1.45 15.26 4.82
C LEU A 22 2.50 16.03 4.02
N SER A 23 3.71 16.21 4.56
CA SER A 23 4.81 16.88 3.87
C SER A 23 5.21 16.19 2.57
N LEU A 24 5.29 14.84 2.58
CA LEU A 24 5.65 14.06 1.40
C LEU A 24 4.50 14.02 0.38
N ASP A 25 3.25 14.00 0.84
CA ASP A 25 2.06 14.09 -0.04
C ASP A 25 1.99 15.44 -0.75
N GLU A 26 2.23 16.54 -0.03
CA GLU A 26 2.31 17.88 -0.62
C GLU A 26 3.44 18.00 -1.66
N ASP A 27 4.59 17.42 -1.37
CA ASP A 27 5.73 17.42 -2.28
C ASP A 27 5.46 16.57 -3.52
N LEU A 28 4.84 15.40 -3.36
CA LEU A 28 4.38 14.55 -4.46
C LEU A 28 3.42 15.30 -5.39
N LYS A 29 2.44 16.02 -4.83
CA LYS A 29 1.48 16.84 -5.60
C LYS A 29 2.14 17.99 -6.35
N LYS A 30 3.30 18.48 -5.89
CA LYS A 30 4.12 19.48 -6.59
C LYS A 30 5.05 18.86 -7.64
N GLY A 31 5.03 17.53 -7.81
CA GLY A 31 5.88 16.81 -8.75
C GLY A 31 7.31 16.57 -8.23
N VAL A 32 7.54 16.73 -6.92
CA VAL A 32 8.82 16.36 -6.31
C VAL A 32 8.93 14.83 -6.34
N LYS A 33 10.10 14.33 -6.74
CA LYS A 33 10.37 12.91 -6.76
C LYS A 33 10.48 12.40 -5.31
N ILE A 34 9.53 11.56 -4.91
CA ILE A 34 9.52 10.87 -3.62
C ILE A 34 9.88 9.40 -3.82
N THR A 35 10.85 8.91 -3.06
CA THR A 35 11.27 7.50 -3.07
C THR A 35 10.63 6.72 -1.91
N LEU A 36 10.62 5.40 -2.01
CA LEU A 36 10.23 4.56 -0.87
C LEU A 36 11.19 4.70 0.32
N LYS A 37 12.45 5.09 0.07
CA LYS A 37 13.37 5.46 1.15
C LYS A 37 12.85 6.66 1.94
N ASP A 38 12.37 7.70 1.27
CA ASP A 38 11.85 8.91 1.93
C ASP A 38 10.65 8.57 2.82
N LEU A 39 9.74 7.73 2.33
CA LEU A 39 8.63 7.19 3.12
C LEU A 39 9.17 6.41 4.34
N ALA A 40 10.13 5.51 4.12
CA ALA A 40 10.67 4.68 5.19
C ALA A 40 11.36 5.50 6.28
N ASP A 41 12.23 6.44 5.91
CA ASP A 41 12.90 7.34 6.86
C ASP A 41 11.89 8.12 7.71
N SER A 42 10.73 8.49 7.13
CA SER A 42 9.70 9.24 7.85
C SER A 42 8.86 8.42 8.84
N LYS A 43 8.89 7.08 8.74
CA LYS A 43 7.98 6.19 9.49
C LYS A 43 8.69 5.15 10.33
N ILE A 44 9.91 4.74 9.98
CA ILE A 44 10.55 3.56 10.55
C ILE A 44 10.77 3.66 12.07
N ASP A 45 11.08 4.86 12.58
CA ASP A 45 11.31 5.07 14.01
C ASP A 45 10.09 4.73 14.86
N TYR A 46 8.88 5.06 14.40
CA TYR A 46 7.63 4.70 15.07
C TYR A 46 7.52 3.17 15.27
N TYR A 47 7.80 2.40 14.22
CA TYR A 47 7.71 0.94 14.29
C TYR A 47 8.85 0.32 15.08
N LEU A 48 10.07 0.87 15.00
CA LEU A 48 11.20 0.43 15.81
C LEU A 48 10.97 0.65 17.29
N ASP A 49 10.35 1.76 17.67
CA ASP A 49 10.03 2.04 19.08
C ASP A 49 8.94 1.09 19.61
N ARG A 50 7.94 0.75 18.78
CA ARG A 50 6.98 -0.32 19.10
C ARG A 50 7.65 -1.68 19.24
N GLU A 51 8.55 -2.06 18.33
CA GLU A 51 9.34 -3.30 18.40
C GLU A 51 10.12 -3.39 19.72
N LYS A 52 10.81 -2.31 20.11
CA LYS A 52 11.56 -2.24 21.38
C LYS A 52 10.67 -2.31 22.61
N SER A 53 9.48 -1.71 22.56
CA SER A 53 8.52 -1.72 23.67
C SER A 53 7.84 -3.09 23.87
N GLY A 54 7.89 -3.97 22.87
CA GLY A 54 7.17 -5.24 22.87
C GLY A 54 5.68 -5.13 22.53
N GLU A 55 5.20 -3.93 22.15
CA GLU A 55 3.80 -3.68 21.77
C GLU A 55 3.53 -3.84 20.26
N ILE A 56 4.53 -4.26 19.49
CA ILE A 56 4.39 -4.42 18.05
C ILE A 56 3.45 -5.59 17.72
N SER A 57 2.43 -5.34 16.90
CA SER A 57 1.56 -6.39 16.37
C SER A 57 2.24 -7.17 15.22
N TYR A 58 1.70 -8.32 14.86
CA TYR A 58 2.20 -9.09 13.70
C TYR A 58 2.18 -8.29 12.40
N GLN A 59 1.10 -7.56 12.12
CA GLN A 59 1.00 -6.71 10.94
C GLN A 59 2.02 -5.56 10.97
N GLU A 60 2.23 -4.93 12.12
CA GLU A 60 3.23 -3.88 12.28
C GLU A 60 4.65 -4.41 12.10
N GLN A 61 4.92 -5.66 12.48
CA GLN A 61 6.20 -6.33 12.23
C GLN A 61 6.44 -6.54 10.73
N ASP A 62 5.42 -6.96 9.98
CA ASP A 62 5.50 -7.11 8.53
C ASP A 62 5.71 -5.77 7.83
N ILE A 63 5.01 -4.73 8.28
CA ILE A 63 5.23 -3.35 7.84
C ILE A 63 6.68 -2.93 8.12
N LEU A 64 7.19 -3.16 9.33
CA LEU A 64 8.57 -2.81 9.70
C LEU A 64 9.59 -3.53 8.81
N ASN A 65 9.36 -4.80 8.49
CA ASN A 65 10.23 -5.57 7.60
C ASN A 65 10.28 -4.95 6.19
N VAL A 66 9.14 -4.51 5.66
CA VAL A 66 9.07 -3.81 4.37
C VAL A 66 9.75 -2.45 4.44
N LEU A 67 9.52 -1.67 5.51
CA LEU A 67 10.19 -0.39 5.72
C LEU A 67 11.72 -0.53 5.79
N LYS A 68 12.24 -1.58 6.41
CA LYS A 68 13.69 -1.88 6.41
C LYS A 68 14.22 -2.10 4.99
N LYS A 69 13.48 -2.81 4.12
CA LYS A 69 13.81 -2.99 2.69
C LYS A 69 13.71 -1.69 1.89
N CYS A 70 12.76 -0.82 2.21
CA CYS A 70 12.62 0.51 1.62
C CYS A 70 13.72 1.47 2.08
N GLN A 71 14.20 1.38 3.33
CA GLN A 71 15.20 2.31 3.85
C GLN A 71 16.61 2.02 3.30
N SER A 72 17.00 0.74 3.26
CA SER A 72 18.38 0.33 2.95
C SER A 72 18.51 -0.88 2.03
N GLY A 73 17.39 -1.48 1.63
CA GLY A 73 17.35 -2.71 0.85
C GLY A 73 16.95 -2.51 -0.61
N GLU A 74 16.25 -3.52 -1.14
CA GLU A 74 15.93 -3.70 -2.56
C GLU A 74 14.99 -2.61 -3.12
N TYR A 75 14.16 -1.98 -2.28
CA TYR A 75 13.08 -1.10 -2.74
C TYR A 75 13.41 0.39 -2.61
N LYS A 76 14.59 0.73 -2.10
CA LYS A 76 14.95 2.10 -1.69
C LYS A 76 14.78 3.15 -2.79
N ASP A 77 15.11 2.79 -4.03
CA ASP A 77 15.13 3.72 -5.15
C ASP A 77 13.80 3.75 -5.92
N TYR A 78 12.81 2.94 -5.51
CA TYR A 78 11.50 2.91 -6.15
C TYR A 78 10.75 4.21 -5.85
N ILE A 79 9.99 4.68 -6.82
CA ILE A 79 9.45 6.04 -6.81
C ILE A 79 7.94 5.97 -6.56
N ILE A 80 7.46 6.72 -5.58
CA ILE A 80 6.02 6.93 -5.41
C ILE A 80 5.58 7.89 -6.51
N LYS A 81 4.78 7.40 -7.46
CA LYS A 81 4.21 8.21 -8.55
C LYS A 81 2.90 8.84 -8.16
N LYS A 82 2.10 8.10 -7.40
CA LYS A 82 0.77 8.52 -6.98
C LYS A 82 0.44 7.90 -5.64
N TYR A 83 -0.26 8.68 -4.84
CA TYR A 83 -0.82 8.28 -3.57
C TYR A 83 -2.22 8.87 -3.46
N GLU A 84 -3.15 8.08 -2.95
CA GLU A 84 -4.50 8.55 -2.65
C GLU A 84 -4.93 7.97 -1.30
N ASN A 85 -5.49 8.84 -0.45
CA ASN A 85 -6.04 8.46 0.83
C ASN A 85 -7.46 9.01 0.97
N GLY A 86 -8.41 8.17 0.56
CA GLY A 86 -9.84 8.33 0.73
C GLY A 86 -10.39 7.57 1.93
N ASN A 87 -9.56 7.19 2.92
CA ASN A 87 -9.97 6.33 4.05
C ASN A 87 -11.25 6.85 4.76
N ASN A 88 -11.37 8.17 4.93
CA ASN A 88 -12.51 8.82 5.59
C ASN A 88 -13.74 9.04 4.67
N LYS A 89 -13.65 8.70 3.38
CA LYS A 89 -14.72 8.89 2.39
C LYS A 89 -15.15 7.57 1.73
N SER A 90 -14.20 6.90 1.09
CA SER A 90 -14.41 5.66 0.33
C SER A 90 -13.74 4.45 0.96
N GLY A 91 -12.95 4.61 2.03
CA GLY A 91 -12.12 3.53 2.59
C GLY A 91 -10.87 3.20 1.75
N PHE A 92 -10.70 3.85 0.59
CA PHE A 92 -9.58 3.59 -0.30
C PHE A 92 -8.30 4.26 0.20
N VAL A 93 -7.22 3.48 0.27
CA VAL A 93 -5.85 4.01 0.37
C VAL A 93 -5.01 3.23 -0.61
N GLY A 94 -4.27 3.92 -1.48
CA GLY A 94 -3.50 3.28 -2.53
C GLY A 94 -2.24 4.03 -2.94
N TYR A 95 -1.29 3.26 -3.46
CA TYR A 95 -0.03 3.73 -4.00
C TYR A 95 0.18 3.20 -5.42
N ALA A 96 0.75 4.05 -6.27
CA ALA A 96 1.40 3.65 -7.50
C ALA A 96 2.91 3.87 -7.35
N ILE A 97 3.68 2.80 -7.49
CA ILE A 97 5.11 2.75 -7.21
C ILE A 97 5.83 2.35 -8.50
N GLU A 98 6.70 3.21 -9.00
CA GLU A 98 7.56 2.90 -10.15
C GLU A 98 8.82 2.17 -9.71
N THR A 99 9.00 0.94 -10.18
CA THR A 99 10.17 0.11 -9.89
C THR A 99 11.30 0.37 -10.89
N LYS A 100 10.93 0.67 -12.15
CA LYS A 100 11.78 1.08 -13.27
C LYS A 100 10.97 1.98 -14.18
N PRO A 101 11.59 2.81 -15.04
CA PRO A 101 10.85 3.68 -15.95
C PRO A 101 9.79 2.91 -16.75
N GLY A 102 8.52 3.25 -16.53
CA GLY A 102 7.37 2.61 -17.18
C GLY A 102 6.88 1.29 -16.57
N GLU A 103 7.49 0.81 -15.47
CA GLU A 103 7.04 -0.37 -14.72
C GLU A 103 6.46 0.06 -13.36
N LEU A 104 5.17 -0.20 -13.15
CA LEU A 104 4.43 0.21 -11.94
C LEU A 104 3.93 -1.00 -11.15
N ILE A 105 4.09 -0.93 -9.84
CA ILE A 105 3.36 -1.72 -8.85
C ILE A 105 2.25 -0.84 -8.30
N ILE A 106 1.02 -1.36 -8.34
CA ILE A 106 -0.13 -0.69 -7.75
C ILE A 106 -0.59 -1.52 -6.57
N THR A 107 -0.75 -0.87 -5.42
CA THR A 107 -1.15 -1.50 -4.16
C THR A 107 -2.21 -0.64 -3.50
N SER A 108 -3.18 -1.28 -2.85
CA SER A 108 -4.21 -0.61 -2.08
C SER A 108 -4.61 -1.41 -0.85
N ARG A 109 -5.20 -0.75 0.16
CA ARG A 109 -5.89 -1.44 1.25
C ARG A 109 -7.08 -2.21 0.67
N GLY A 110 -7.25 -3.46 1.09
CA GLY A 110 -8.45 -4.24 0.80
C GLY A 110 -9.69 -3.56 1.38
N SER A 111 -10.87 -3.87 0.84
CA SER A 111 -12.12 -3.44 1.45
C SER A 111 -12.48 -4.38 2.58
N GLU A 112 -12.49 -3.89 3.81
CA GLU A 112 -13.13 -4.62 4.90
C GLU A 112 -14.64 -4.61 4.61
N VAL A 113 -15.19 -5.74 4.15
CA VAL A 113 -16.64 -5.93 4.13
C VAL A 113 -17.09 -5.96 5.59
N PRO A 114 -18.00 -5.08 6.03
CA PRO A 114 -18.46 -5.09 7.42
C PRO A 114 -19.10 -6.45 7.76
N GLY A 115 -18.44 -7.24 8.60
CA GLY A 115 -18.98 -8.49 9.14
C GLY A 115 -18.33 -9.80 8.68
N GLU A 116 -17.31 -9.78 7.82
CA GLU A 116 -16.56 -10.99 7.47
C GLU A 116 -15.22 -11.07 8.22
N SER A 117 -15.02 -12.16 8.93
CA SER A 117 -13.82 -12.45 9.71
C SER A 117 -12.59 -12.65 8.81
N ALA A 118 -11.45 -12.07 9.21
CA ALA A 118 -10.15 -12.05 8.55
C ALA A 118 -9.48 -13.41 8.22
N ASP A 119 -10.19 -14.53 8.33
CA ASP A 119 -9.66 -15.88 8.15
C ASP A 119 -9.57 -16.32 6.67
N LYS A 120 -9.87 -15.44 5.71
CA LYS A 120 -9.92 -15.79 4.28
C LYS A 120 -9.30 -14.74 3.33
N GLY A 121 -8.05 -14.36 3.60
CA GLY A 121 -7.35 -13.29 2.86
C GLY A 121 -7.16 -13.49 1.34
N TRP A 122 -7.45 -14.65 0.76
CA TRP A 122 -7.42 -14.88 -0.70
C TRP A 122 -8.81 -14.92 -1.35
N GLU A 123 -9.85 -15.32 -0.60
CA GLU A 123 -11.23 -15.27 -1.11
C GLU A 123 -11.72 -13.82 -1.22
N ASP A 124 -11.23 -12.93 -0.34
CA ASP A 124 -11.58 -11.51 -0.34
C ASP A 124 -11.22 -10.80 -1.66
N TRP A 125 -10.08 -11.10 -2.31
CA TRP A 125 -9.73 -10.49 -3.60
C TRP A 125 -10.61 -10.98 -4.77
N ILE A 126 -10.91 -12.28 -4.80
CA ILE A 126 -11.77 -12.87 -5.85
C ILE A 126 -13.22 -12.43 -5.65
N ASP A 127 -13.68 -12.33 -4.40
CA ASP A 127 -15.01 -11.83 -4.05
C ASP A 127 -15.12 -10.34 -4.32
N ASN A 128 -14.08 -9.53 -4.08
CA ASN A 128 -14.09 -8.12 -4.45
C ASN A 128 -14.16 -7.90 -5.97
N VAL A 129 -13.51 -8.76 -6.76
CA VAL A 129 -13.63 -8.73 -8.23
C VAL A 129 -14.97 -9.31 -8.71
N GLN A 130 -15.52 -10.34 -8.06
CA GLN A 130 -16.83 -10.91 -8.44
C GLN A 130 -18.00 -10.00 -8.01
N ILE A 131 -17.93 -9.34 -6.85
CA ILE A 131 -18.90 -8.36 -6.35
C ILE A 131 -18.91 -7.10 -7.24
N SER A 132 -17.77 -6.73 -7.85
CA SER A 132 -17.69 -5.64 -8.83
C SER A 132 -18.62 -5.81 -10.04
N THR A 133 -19.11 -7.04 -10.30
CA THR A 133 -20.07 -7.33 -11.37
C THR A 133 -21.53 -7.27 -10.94
N LYS A 134 -21.82 -7.18 -9.62
CA LYS A 134 -23.20 -7.16 -9.10
C LYS A 134 -23.56 -5.90 -8.31
N TYR A 135 -22.65 -5.32 -7.51
CA TYR A 135 -22.84 -4.04 -6.82
C TYR A 135 -21.46 -3.40 -6.55
N GLU A 136 -21.09 -2.38 -7.33
CA GLU A 136 -19.84 -1.62 -7.15
C GLU A 136 -19.90 -0.79 -5.85
N THR A 137 -18.95 -1.00 -4.93
CA THR A 137 -18.82 -0.16 -3.72
C THR A 137 -18.04 1.12 -4.01
N ASP A 138 -18.20 2.18 -3.18
CA ASP A 138 -17.45 3.43 -3.34
C ASP A 138 -15.92 3.21 -3.27
N GLN A 139 -15.45 2.22 -2.51
CA GLN A 139 -14.04 1.83 -2.45
C GLN A 139 -13.57 1.19 -3.76
N GLN A 140 -14.36 0.28 -4.33
CA GLN A 140 -14.07 -0.39 -5.59
C GLN A 140 -14.06 0.60 -6.75
N LYS A 141 -15.00 1.55 -6.75
CA LYS A 141 -15.03 2.65 -7.73
C LYS A 141 -13.78 3.52 -7.63
N ALA A 142 -13.40 3.95 -6.42
CA ALA A 142 -12.19 4.74 -6.21
C ALA A 142 -10.92 4.01 -6.66
N ALA A 143 -10.82 2.70 -6.37
CA ALA A 143 -9.70 1.88 -6.83
C ALA A 143 -9.64 1.80 -8.38
N LYS A 144 -10.79 1.64 -9.05
CA LYS A 144 -10.88 1.61 -10.50
C LYS A 144 -10.51 2.95 -11.14
N ASP A 145 -11.00 4.06 -10.58
CA ASP A 145 -10.66 5.40 -11.03
C ASP A 145 -9.15 5.67 -10.84
N PHE A 146 -8.58 5.27 -9.70
CA PHE A 146 -7.15 5.34 -9.45
C PHE A 146 -6.34 4.56 -10.50
N LEU A 147 -6.74 3.32 -10.82
CA LEU A 147 -6.10 2.51 -11.86
C LEU A 147 -6.17 3.15 -13.24
N ASN A 148 -7.33 3.70 -13.62
CA ASN A 148 -7.52 4.36 -14.91
C ASN A 148 -6.65 5.62 -15.04
N GLU A 149 -6.50 6.38 -13.97
CA GLU A 149 -5.65 7.58 -13.94
C GLU A 149 -4.14 7.25 -13.97
N VAL A 150 -3.76 6.05 -13.54
CA VAL A 150 -2.36 5.59 -13.56
C VAL A 150 -2.00 4.86 -14.86
N GLY A 151 -2.98 4.17 -15.48
CA GLY A 151 -2.78 3.29 -16.63
C GLY A 151 -3.01 3.92 -18.03
N LEU A 152 -3.33 5.21 -18.12
CA LEU A 152 -3.52 5.95 -19.38
C LEU A 152 -2.49 7.07 -19.55
#